data_AF-A0A3C0R6M2-F1
#
_entry.id   AF-A0A3C0R6M2-F1
#
_cell.length_a   1.000
_cell.length_b   1.000
_cell.length_c   1.000
_cell.angle_alpha   90.00
_cell.angle_beta   90.00
_cell.angle_gamma   90.00
#
_symmetry.space_group_name_H-M   'P 1'
#
loop_
_entity.id
_entity.type
_entity.pdbx_description
1 polymer ?
#
loop_
_entity_poly.entity_id
_entity_poly.type
_entity_poly.pdbx_seq_one_letter_code
_entity_poly.pdbx_strand_id
1 'polypeptide(L)'
;MSARSRSRDRSRLVRNSKRRQPQRRCRSYKENVRRRQSETAHGQRRLRFRRGRAEFFARRRTINEYDYHFTQRTIKVIFDGALGSRGAALLKPYSDAPETSGYLTEKPEDLKPMFEEALRRGIQVETHAIGDRANRT
;
A
#
# COMPACT_ATOMS: atom_id res chain seq x y z
N MET A 1 -3.32 -59.39 -44.19
CA MET A 1 -4.32 -58.38 -44.64
C MET A 1 -5.30 -58.20 -43.47
N SER A 2 -5.59 -57.05 -42.89
CA SER A 2 -5.70 -55.69 -43.41
C SER A 2 -5.39 -54.70 -42.27
N ALA A 3 -4.50 -53.75 -42.55
CA ALA A 3 -4.40 -52.51 -41.79
C ALA A 3 -5.64 -51.66 -42.12
N ARG A 4 -6.30 -51.10 -41.11
CA ARG A 4 -7.27 -50.02 -41.30
C ARG A 4 -6.78 -48.77 -40.58
N SER A 5 -6.21 -47.89 -41.37
CA SER A 5 -5.95 -46.49 -41.10
C SER A 5 -7.19 -45.80 -40.52
N ARG A 6 -7.06 -45.19 -39.34
CA ARG A 6 -7.96 -44.13 -38.90
C ARG A 6 -7.15 -42.86 -38.71
N SER A 7 -7.14 -42.04 -39.76
CA SER A 7 -6.76 -40.64 -39.70
C SER A 7 -7.60 -39.94 -38.63
N ARG A 8 -6.98 -39.59 -37.50
CA ARG A 8 -7.56 -38.62 -36.58
C ARG A 8 -7.19 -37.24 -37.08
N ASP A 9 -8.08 -36.77 -37.94
CA ASP A 9 -8.25 -35.39 -38.38
C ASP A 9 -7.93 -34.38 -37.27
N ARG A 10 -6.84 -33.62 -37.45
CA ARG A 10 -6.34 -32.56 -36.55
C ARG A 10 -7.12 -31.25 -36.69
N SER A 11 -8.40 -31.30 -37.07
CA SER A 11 -9.20 -30.10 -37.37
C SER A 11 -10.50 -30.01 -36.56
N ARG A 12 -10.46 -30.30 -35.26
CA ARG A 12 -11.61 -30.03 -34.38
C ARG A 12 -11.25 -29.32 -33.09
N LEU A 13 -11.59 -28.03 -33.09
CA LEU A 13 -12.11 -27.26 -31.95
C LEU A 13 -11.10 -26.73 -30.93
N VAL A 14 -10.21 -25.85 -31.37
CA VAL A 14 -9.79 -24.71 -30.53
C VAL A 14 -10.94 -23.70 -30.52
N ARG A 15 -12.00 -23.98 -29.75
CA ARG A 15 -13.05 -22.97 -29.48
C ARG A 15 -12.51 -22.01 -28.44
N ASN A 16 -12.11 -20.85 -28.93
CA ASN A 16 -11.68 -19.67 -28.21
C ASN A 16 -12.80 -19.20 -27.27
N SER A 17 -12.85 -19.69 -26.01
CA SER A 17 -13.80 -19.18 -25.02
C SER A 17 -13.27 -17.87 -24.42
N LYS A 18 -13.26 -16.80 -25.22
CA LYS A 18 -13.24 -15.44 -24.68
C LYS A 18 -14.57 -15.24 -23.94
N ARG A 19 -14.63 -15.65 -22.67
CA ARG A 19 -15.67 -15.17 -21.75
C ARG A 19 -15.46 -13.67 -21.63
N ARG A 20 -16.21 -12.88 -22.41
CA ARG A 20 -16.29 -11.44 -22.26
C ARG A 20 -16.81 -11.19 -20.85
N GLN A 21 -15.92 -10.81 -19.93
CA GLN A 21 -16.36 -10.25 -18.67
C GLN A 21 -17.21 -9.02 -18.99
N PRO A 22 -18.38 -8.84 -18.37
CA PRO A 22 -19.15 -7.63 -18.57
C PRO A 22 -18.27 -6.46 -18.12
N GLN A 23 -18.02 -5.50 -19.01
CA GLN A 23 -17.33 -4.25 -18.67
C GLN A 23 -18.14 -3.59 -17.56
N ARG A 24 -17.68 -3.75 -16.31
CA ARG A 24 -18.24 -3.00 -15.19
C ARG A 24 -17.89 -1.55 -15.49
N ARG A 25 -18.91 -0.75 -15.83
CA ARG A 25 -18.80 0.71 -15.99
C ARG A 25 -17.88 1.26 -14.90
N CYS A 26 -16.81 1.94 -15.30
CA CYS A 26 -16.01 2.75 -14.38
C CYS A 26 -16.96 3.74 -13.69
N ARG A 27 -17.33 3.44 -12.44
CA ARG A 27 -18.09 4.36 -11.61
C ARG A 27 -17.15 5.42 -11.06
N SER A 28 -17.68 6.64 -10.92
CA SER A 28 -16.93 7.76 -10.37
C SER A 28 -16.40 7.43 -8.98
N TYR A 29 -15.15 7.80 -8.71
CA TYR A 29 -14.49 7.70 -7.40
C TYR A 29 -15.39 8.17 -6.25
N LYS A 30 -16.18 9.24 -6.47
CA LYS A 30 -17.09 9.81 -5.47
C LYS A 30 -18.21 8.85 -5.04
N GLU A 31 -18.72 8.01 -5.94
CA GLU A 31 -19.76 7.02 -5.62
C GLU A 31 -19.21 5.86 -4.78
N ASN A 32 -18.01 5.39 -5.09
CA ASN A 32 -17.35 4.31 -4.35
C ASN A 32 -17.01 4.71 -2.90
N VAL A 33 -16.75 6.00 -2.66
CA VAL A 33 -16.47 6.53 -1.33
C VAL A 33 -17.73 6.60 -0.46
N ARG A 34 -18.86 7.10 -0.99
CA ARG A 34 -20.11 7.29 -0.23
C ARG A 34 -20.70 5.99 0.31
N ARG A 35 -20.69 4.93 -0.51
CA ARG A 35 -21.25 3.63 -0.12
C ARG A 35 -20.38 2.89 0.92
N ARG A 36 -19.07 3.11 0.91
CA ARG A 36 -18.15 2.46 1.86
C ARG A 36 -18.18 3.12 3.24
N GLN A 37 -18.58 4.40 3.32
CA GLN A 37 -18.76 5.11 4.59
C GLN A 37 -19.90 4.53 5.44
N SER A 38 -20.95 3.97 4.82
CA SER A 38 -22.05 3.32 5.56
C SER A 38 -21.71 1.94 6.13
N GLU A 39 -20.66 1.27 5.64
CA GLU A 39 -20.27 -0.09 6.07
C GLU A 39 -19.31 -0.09 7.28
N THR A 40 -18.69 1.05 7.60
CA THR A 40 -17.67 1.20 8.66
C THR A 40 -18.21 1.37 10.10
N ALA A 41 -19.52 1.32 10.31
CA ALA A 41 -20.14 1.69 11.59
C ALA A 41 -20.08 0.63 12.71
N HIS A 42 -19.50 -0.56 12.47
CA HIS A 42 -19.50 -1.64 13.47
C HIS A 42 -18.08 -2.09 13.86
N GLY A 43 -17.59 -1.55 14.99
CA GLY A 43 -16.68 -2.31 15.86
C GLY A 43 -15.17 -2.02 15.84
N GLN A 44 -14.69 -0.84 15.42
CA GLN A 44 -13.24 -0.55 15.50
C GLN A 44 -12.89 0.31 16.73
N ARG A 45 -12.11 -0.29 17.65
CA ARG A 45 -11.41 0.42 18.74
C ARG A 45 -10.70 1.65 18.16
N ARG A 46 -11.01 2.83 18.70
CA ARG A 46 -10.48 4.12 18.25
C ARG A 46 -8.98 4.23 18.55
N LEU A 47 -8.14 3.76 17.62
CA LEU A 47 -6.79 4.28 17.47
C LEU A 47 -6.90 5.74 17.00
N ARG A 48 -6.31 6.68 17.75
CA ARG A 48 -6.31 8.11 17.41
C ARG A 48 -5.29 8.37 16.31
N PHE A 49 -5.67 8.08 15.07
CA PHE A 49 -4.90 8.47 13.91
C PHE A 49 -5.31 9.89 13.44
N ARG A 50 -4.38 10.66 12.86
CA ARG A 50 -4.76 11.80 12.00
C ARG A 50 -5.77 11.29 10.97
N ARG A 51 -6.83 12.06 10.73
CA ARG A 51 -8.04 11.67 9.96
C ARG A 51 -7.75 10.81 8.71
N GLY A 52 -6.73 11.13 7.92
CA GLY A 52 -6.34 10.36 6.72
C GLY A 52 -5.81 8.94 6.98
N ARG A 53 -5.06 8.71 8.08
CA ARG A 53 -4.50 7.40 8.44
C ARG A 53 -5.61 6.42 8.83
N ALA A 54 -6.58 6.85 9.64
CA ALA A 54 -7.74 6.04 10.01
C ALA A 54 -8.55 5.57 8.80
N GLU A 55 -8.78 6.48 7.83
CA GLU A 55 -9.54 6.13 6.62
C GLU A 55 -8.81 5.12 5.73
N PHE A 56 -7.48 5.16 5.67
CA PHE A 56 -6.72 4.16 4.91
C PHE A 56 -6.87 2.77 5.51
N PHE A 57 -6.75 2.64 6.84
CA PHE A 57 -6.99 1.38 7.52
C PHE A 57 -8.44 0.91 7.40
N ALA A 58 -9.40 1.82 7.39
CA ALA A 58 -10.81 1.49 7.18
C ALA A 58 -11.11 0.98 5.75
N ARG A 59 -10.35 1.45 4.75
CA ARG A 59 -10.51 1.05 3.34
C ARG A 59 -9.81 -0.29 3.08
N ARG A 60 -10.42 -1.13 2.25
CA ARG A 60 -9.74 -2.30 1.69
C ARG A 60 -8.63 -1.85 0.74
N ARG A 61 -7.52 -2.58 0.74
CA ARG A 61 -6.40 -2.39 -0.20
C ARG A 61 -6.90 -2.48 -1.64
N THR A 62 -6.33 -1.65 -2.50
CA THR A 62 -6.61 -1.65 -3.94
C THR A 62 -5.53 -2.46 -4.64
N ILE A 63 -5.89 -3.57 -5.28
CA ILE A 63 -4.94 -4.50 -5.90
C ILE A 63 -5.33 -4.71 -7.36
N ASN A 64 -4.38 -4.51 -8.27
CA ASN A 64 -4.52 -4.78 -9.71
C ASN A 64 -5.71 -4.07 -10.40
N GLU A 65 -6.10 -2.89 -9.91
CA GLU A 65 -7.13 -2.09 -10.58
C GLU A 65 -6.61 -1.53 -11.90
N TYR A 66 -7.53 -1.17 -12.78
CA TYR A 66 -7.24 -0.60 -14.11
C TYR A 66 -6.34 -1.52 -14.95
N ASP A 67 -6.78 -2.77 -15.15
CA ASP A 67 -6.04 -3.76 -15.93
C ASP A 67 -4.59 -3.93 -15.44
N TYR A 68 -4.43 -4.13 -14.13
CA TYR A 68 -3.13 -4.32 -13.46
C TYR A 68 -2.19 -3.09 -13.43
N HIS A 69 -2.63 -1.92 -13.87
CA HIS A 69 -1.78 -0.71 -13.86
C HIS A 69 -1.73 -0.01 -12.49
N PHE A 70 -2.64 -0.32 -11.56
CA PHE A 70 -2.68 0.35 -10.26
C PHE A 70 -2.82 -0.61 -9.08
N THR A 71 -1.91 -0.46 -8.12
CA THR A 71 -1.96 -1.16 -6.83
C THR A 71 -1.57 -0.20 -5.70
N GLN A 72 -2.45 -0.06 -4.71
CA GLN A 72 -2.22 0.67 -3.47
C GLN A 72 -2.13 -0.32 -2.31
N ARG A 73 -0.90 -0.65 -1.90
CA ARG A 73 -0.62 -1.69 -0.90
C ARG A 73 0.29 -1.26 0.26
N THR A 74 0.78 -0.02 0.25
CA THR A 74 1.80 0.45 1.19
C THR A 74 1.38 1.72 1.92
N ILE A 75 2.02 1.97 3.07
CA ILE A 75 2.03 3.25 3.76
C ILE A 75 3.47 3.75 3.75
N LYS A 76 3.69 5.01 3.37
CA LYS A 76 4.98 5.69 3.49
C LYS A 76 5.02 6.47 4.81
N VAL A 77 6.06 6.26 5.59
CA VAL A 77 6.42 7.06 6.77
C VAL A 77 7.71 7.80 6.49
N ILE A 78 7.73 9.08 6.83
CA ILE A 78 8.92 9.92 6.84
C ILE A 78 9.28 10.11 8.30
N PHE A 79 10.45 9.64 8.75
CA PHE A 79 10.92 9.76 10.14
C PHE A 79 11.80 10.99 10.36
N ASP A 80 12.49 11.47 9.33
CA ASP A 80 13.35 12.65 9.39
C ASP A 80 13.41 13.37 8.04
N GLY A 81 14.15 14.48 8.00
CA GLY A 81 14.37 15.26 6.78
C GLY A 81 15.46 14.68 5.89
N ALA A 82 16.29 15.57 5.33
CA ALA A 82 17.43 15.21 4.49
C ALA A 82 18.72 15.84 5.01
N LEU A 83 19.87 15.32 4.58
CA LEU A 83 21.18 15.85 4.97
C LEU A 83 21.36 17.30 4.51
N GLY A 84 21.02 17.62 3.24
CA GLY A 84 21.23 18.95 2.67
C GLY A 84 20.44 20.07 3.35
N SER A 85 19.28 19.76 3.93
CA SER A 85 18.48 20.71 4.71
C SER A 85 18.76 20.67 6.21
N ARG A 86 19.75 19.86 6.64
CA ARG A 86 20.05 19.56 8.05
C ARG A 86 18.86 19.00 8.84
N GLY A 87 17.95 18.34 8.13
CA GLY A 87 16.74 17.75 8.72
C GLY A 87 16.88 16.27 9.08
N ALA A 88 17.92 15.58 8.59
CA ALA A 88 18.14 14.18 8.94
C ALA A 88 18.50 14.06 10.43
N ALA A 89 17.89 13.10 11.13
CA ALA A 89 18.04 12.99 12.57
C ALA A 89 19.33 12.24 12.90
N LEU A 90 20.34 12.96 13.40
CA LEU A 90 21.65 12.42 13.72
C LEU A 90 21.83 12.17 15.23
N LEU A 91 22.66 11.20 15.60
CA LEU A 91 23.05 10.98 17.00
C LEU A 91 24.02 12.05 17.51
N LYS A 92 24.85 12.59 16.62
CA LYS A 92 25.78 13.70 16.89
C LYS A 92 25.36 14.93 16.08
N PRO A 93 25.75 16.14 16.51
CA PRO A 93 25.53 17.32 15.70
C PRO A 93 26.17 17.25 14.32
N TYR A 94 25.60 18.01 13.38
CA TYR A 94 26.17 18.17 12.06
C TYR A 94 27.56 18.80 12.17
N SER A 95 28.50 18.35 11.32
CA SER A 95 29.87 18.87 11.33
C SER A 95 29.96 20.33 10.88
N ASP A 96 29.05 20.75 10.00
CA ASP A 96 28.92 22.12 9.48
C ASP A 96 27.91 22.97 10.25
N ALA A 97 27.22 22.39 11.23
CA ALA A 97 26.19 23.06 12.05
C ALA A 97 26.10 22.41 13.44
N PRO A 98 27.04 22.71 14.36
CA PRO A 98 27.15 22.07 15.67
C PRO A 98 25.95 22.29 16.60
N GLU A 99 25.12 23.29 16.30
CA GLU A 99 23.91 23.64 17.05
C GLU A 99 22.72 22.71 16.76
N THR A 100 22.80 21.88 15.73
CA THR A 100 21.69 21.00 15.32
C THR A 100 22.14 19.57 15.07
N SER A 101 21.27 18.62 15.39
CA SER A 101 21.39 17.21 14.99
C SER A 101 20.17 16.76 14.16
N GLY A 102 19.48 17.71 13.52
CA GLY A 102 18.22 17.46 12.82
C GLY A 102 17.08 17.05 13.76
N TYR A 103 16.00 16.52 13.19
CA TYR A 103 14.74 16.29 13.92
C TYR A 103 14.02 15.02 13.47
N LEU A 104 13.27 14.43 14.39
CA LEU A 104 12.26 13.42 14.05
C LEU A 104 10.95 14.13 13.69
N THR A 105 10.28 13.68 12.64
CA THR A 105 8.99 14.22 12.17
C THR A 105 7.80 13.70 12.99
N GLU A 106 7.93 12.52 13.58
CA GLU A 106 6.91 11.82 14.36
C GLU A 106 7.59 11.16 15.56
N LYS A 107 6.85 10.99 16.66
CA LYS A 107 7.35 10.24 17.81
C LYS A 107 7.24 8.73 17.55
N PRO A 108 8.24 7.93 17.94
CA PRO A 108 8.25 6.49 17.67
C PRO A 108 7.06 5.77 18.31
N GLU A 109 6.69 6.21 19.51
CA GLU A 109 5.59 5.64 20.30
C GLU A 109 4.23 5.88 19.62
N ASP A 110 4.08 6.99 18.89
CA ASP A 110 2.86 7.33 18.16
C ASP A 110 2.70 6.49 16.88
N LEU A 111 3.80 5.96 16.35
CA LEU A 111 3.81 5.15 15.12
C LEU A 111 3.68 3.65 15.39
N LYS A 112 4.13 3.16 16.55
CA LYS A 112 4.07 1.73 16.89
C LYS A 112 2.67 1.10 16.72
N PRO A 113 1.57 1.69 17.22
CA PRO A 113 0.24 1.12 17.02
C PRO A 113 -0.19 1.06 15.54
N MET A 114 0.30 2.01 14.73
CA MET A 114 0.06 2.03 13.29
C MET A 114 0.78 0.87 12.58
N PHE A 115 2.03 0.62 12.94
CA PHE A 115 2.83 -0.46 12.36
C PHE A 115 2.29 -1.83 12.71
N GLU A 116 1.89 -2.03 13.97
CA GLU A 116 1.23 -3.27 14.40
C GLU A 116 -0.06 -3.52 13.62
N GLU A 117 -0.86 -2.48 13.37
CA GLU A 117 -2.08 -2.61 12.58
C GLU A 117 -1.80 -2.86 11.09
N ALA A 118 -0.78 -2.21 10.53
CA ALA A 118 -0.32 -2.45 9.17
C ALA A 118 0.13 -3.91 8.99
N LEU A 119 0.92 -4.42 9.94
CA LEU A 119 1.37 -5.81 9.97
C LEU A 119 0.19 -6.78 10.03
N ARG A 120 -0.77 -6.57 10.96
CA ARG A 120 -1.99 -7.40 11.07
C ARG A 120 -2.81 -7.45 9.78
N ARG A 121 -2.77 -6.39 8.98
CA ARG A 121 -3.52 -6.27 7.70
C ARG A 121 -2.67 -6.59 6.47
N GLY A 122 -1.42 -7.00 6.65
CA GLY A 122 -0.46 -7.26 5.57
C GLY A 122 -0.14 -6.03 4.71
N ILE A 123 -0.35 -4.83 5.22
CA ILE A 123 0.03 -3.57 4.57
C ILE A 123 1.53 -3.40 4.74
N GLN A 124 2.25 -3.20 3.64
CA GLN A 124 3.69 -2.93 3.71
C GLN A 124 3.94 -1.51 4.19
N VAL A 125 4.89 -1.36 5.10
CA VAL A 125 5.35 -0.06 5.59
C VAL A 125 6.67 0.26 4.91
N GLU A 126 6.77 1.46 4.37
CA GLU A 126 8.00 1.99 3.80
C GLU A 126 8.44 3.16 4.67
N THR A 127 9.68 3.12 5.15
CA THR A 127 10.23 4.17 6.00
C THR A 127 11.26 4.99 5.22
N HIS A 128 11.22 6.30 5.39
CA HIS A 128 12.32 7.19 5.06
C HIS A 128 13.00 7.56 6.37
N ALA A 129 14.26 7.17 6.50
CA ALA A 129 15.12 7.45 7.65
C ALA A 129 16.54 7.64 7.13
N ILE A 130 17.01 8.88 7.04
CA ILE A 130 18.34 9.20 6.51
C ILE A 130 19.38 9.20 7.62
N GLY A 131 19.08 9.84 8.74
CA GLY A 131 20.01 10.00 9.85
C GLY A 131 20.15 8.72 10.68
N ASP A 132 21.29 8.56 11.33
CA ASP A 132 21.61 7.38 12.15
C ASP A 132 20.73 7.28 13.40
N ARG A 133 20.27 8.41 13.96
CA ARG A 133 19.28 8.41 15.04
C ARG A 133 17.91 7.93 14.56
N ALA A 134 17.46 8.38 13.39
CA ALA A 134 16.20 7.91 12.80
C ALA A 134 16.22 6.39 12.50
N ASN A 135 17.36 5.84 12.11
CA ASN A 135 17.50 4.39 11.85
C ASN A 135 17.58 3.52 13.11
N ARG A 136 17.81 4.09 14.29
CA ARG A 136 17.90 3.37 15.59
C ARG A 136 16.63 3.53 16.44
N THR A 137 15.56 4.01 15.82
CA THR A 137 14.31 4.38 16.45
C THR A 137 13.27 3.26 16.31
#